data_AF-A0A3D6C1S7-F1
#
_entry.id   AF-A0A3D6C1S7-F1
#
_cell.length_a   1.000
_cell.length_b   1.000
_cell.length_c   1.000
_cell.angle_alpha   90.00
_cell.angle_beta   90.00
_cell.angle_gamma   90.00
#
_symmetry.space_group_name_H-M   'P 1'
#
loop_
_entity.id
_entity.type
_entity.pdbx_description
1 polymer ?
#
loop_
_entity_poly.entity_id
_entity_poly.type
_entity_poly.pdbx_seq_one_letter_code
_entity_poly.pdbx_strand_id
1 'polypeptide(L)'
;MGDAIRNLRIRFYGVQGSGSTFPSRDELNALQELMDYELLNAVFQDIAGHMDDANRLDSSLEDYLGGPVNRKTLLKYRDRFDIDMPRIYGGWTTCIHVETSDGYDIVLD
;
A
#
# COMPACT_ATOMS: atom_id res chain seq x y z
N MET A 1 -1.45 10.88 30.17
CA MET A 1 -1.72 12.33 29.98
C MET A 1 -0.90 12.71 28.76
N GLY A 2 -1.52 12.84 27.59
CA GLY A 2 -0.79 13.14 26.36
C GLY A 2 -0.32 14.59 26.37
N ASP A 3 0.95 14.83 26.05
CA ASP A 3 1.48 16.18 25.90
C ASP A 3 0.66 16.95 24.85
N ALA A 4 0.38 18.22 25.14
CA ALA A 4 -0.37 19.07 24.23
C ALA A 4 0.48 19.35 22.98
N ILE A 5 -0.02 19.01 21.79
CA ILE A 5 0.63 19.30 20.51
C ILE A 5 0.77 20.83 20.37
N ARG A 6 2.01 21.30 20.17
CA ARG A 6 2.35 22.72 19.94
C ARG A 6 2.94 22.88 18.55
N ASN A 7 2.63 23.99 17.89
CA ASN A 7 3.12 24.33 16.53
C ASN A 7 2.70 23.31 15.46
N LEU A 8 1.50 23.51 14.91
CA LEU A 8 0.94 22.71 13.81
C LEU A 8 1.10 23.48 12.49
N ARG A 9 1.61 22.80 11.46
CA ARG A 9 1.50 23.29 10.08
C ARG A 9 0.44 22.44 9.36
N ILE A 10 -0.65 23.08 8.97
CA ILE A 10 -1.77 22.43 8.30
C ILE A 10 -1.78 22.89 6.85
N ARG A 11 -1.71 21.95 5.91
CA ARG A 11 -1.87 22.18 4.47
C ARG A 11 -3.22 21.63 4.03
N PHE A 12 -4.02 22.48 3.41
CA PHE A 12 -5.29 22.08 2.78
C PHE A 12 -5.06 21.93 1.29
N TYR A 13 -5.37 20.74 0.76
CA TYR A 13 -5.37 20.48 -0.67
C TYR A 13 -6.81 20.55 -1.17
N GLY A 14 -7.19 21.68 -1.75
CA GLY A 14 -8.49 21.85 -2.39
C GLY A 14 -8.39 21.64 -3.90
N VAL A 15 -9.25 20.77 -4.46
CA VAL A 15 -9.45 20.66 -5.92
C VAL A 15 -10.70 21.45 -6.32
N GLN A 16 -10.57 22.78 -6.41
CA GLN A 16 -11.30 23.55 -7.42
C GLN A 16 -10.32 23.91 -8.53
N GLY A 17 -10.06 22.95 -9.43
CA GLY A 17 -9.26 23.15 -10.64
C GLY A 17 -7.79 23.45 -10.38
N SER A 18 -6.90 22.54 -10.78
CA SER A 18 -5.45 22.77 -10.93
C SER A 18 -4.60 23.05 -9.68
N GLY A 19 -5.11 22.82 -8.47
CA GLY A 19 -4.30 22.81 -7.24
C GLY A 19 -3.35 21.62 -7.18
N SER A 20 -2.18 21.80 -6.53
CA SER A 20 -1.13 20.80 -6.35
C SER A 20 -1.70 19.44 -5.96
N THR A 21 -1.54 18.43 -6.82
CA THR A 21 -1.93 17.05 -6.54
C THR A 21 -1.03 16.53 -5.42
N PHE A 22 -1.61 16.38 -4.23
CA PHE A 22 -0.98 15.69 -3.12
C PHE A 22 -1.69 14.36 -2.88
N PRO A 23 -0.95 13.28 -2.61
CA PRO A 23 0.51 13.16 -2.79
C PRO A 23 0.92 13.41 -4.25
N SER A 24 2.16 13.87 -4.44
CA SER A 24 2.73 14.03 -5.77
C SER A 24 2.79 12.67 -6.47
N ARG A 25 2.85 12.68 -7.81
CA ARG A 25 3.00 11.43 -8.58
C ARG A 25 4.25 10.65 -8.17
N ASP A 26 5.33 11.36 -7.85
CA ASP A 26 6.59 10.73 -7.44
C ASP A 26 6.47 10.07 -6.07
N GLU A 27 5.77 10.70 -5.12
CA GLU A 27 5.47 10.10 -3.79
C GLU A 27 4.56 8.88 -3.92
N LEU A 28 3.56 8.92 -4.81
CA LEU A 28 2.70 7.76 -5.10
C LEU A 28 3.50 6.60 -5.68
N ASN A 29 4.38 6.87 -6.64
CA ASN A 29 5.21 5.86 -7.26
C ASN A 29 6.18 5.24 -6.23
N ALA A 30 6.81 6.05 -5.38
CA ALA A 30 7.72 5.55 -4.35
C ALA A 30 7.01 4.67 -3.30
N LEU A 31 5.79 5.04 -2.90
CA LEU A 31 4.98 4.20 -2.00
C LEU A 31 4.55 2.89 -2.68
N GLN A 32 4.14 2.97 -3.95
CA GLN A 32 3.80 1.79 -4.74
C GLN A 32 5.00 0.83 -4.85
N GLU A 33 6.20 1.34 -5.15
CA GLU A 33 7.42 0.54 -5.22
C GLU A 33 7.75 -0.18 -3.91
N LEU A 34 7.61 0.51 -2.78
CA LEU A 34 7.83 -0.09 -1.46
C LEU A 34 6.87 -1.26 -1.19
N MET A 35 5.58 -1.04 -1.43
CA MET A 35 4.56 -2.06 -1.24
C MET A 35 4.70 -3.23 -2.23
N ASP A 36 5.09 -2.96 -3.47
CA ASP A 36 5.34 -3.99 -4.47
C ASP A 36 6.53 -4.87 -4.03
N TYR A 37 7.58 -4.26 -3.48
CA TYR A 37 8.71 -4.99 -2.90
C TYR A 37 8.28 -5.89 -1.72
N GLU A 38 7.49 -5.35 -0.79
CA GLU A 38 6.97 -6.11 0.35
C GLU A 38 6.08 -7.28 -0.10
N LEU A 39 5.20 -7.04 -1.09
CA LEU A 39 4.34 -8.06 -1.66
C LEU A 39 5.15 -9.17 -2.33
N LEU A 40 6.14 -8.82 -3.16
CA LEU A 40 6.99 -9.81 -3.81
C LEU A 40 7.77 -10.65 -2.78
N ASN A 41 8.29 -10.01 -1.73
CA ASN A 41 8.99 -10.72 -0.67
C ASN A 41 8.06 -11.71 0.05
N ALA A 42 6.84 -11.28 0.42
CA ALA A 42 5.86 -12.15 1.06
C ALA A 42 5.44 -13.31 0.15
N VAL A 43 5.25 -13.05 -1.15
CA VAL A 43 4.94 -14.09 -2.15
C VAL A 43 6.06 -15.10 -2.26
N PHE A 44 7.32 -14.66 -2.34
CA PHE A 44 8.45 -15.60 -2.43
C PHE A 44 8.64 -16.41 -1.15
N GLN A 45 8.39 -15.82 0.02
CA GLN A 45 8.42 -16.53 1.29
C GLN A 45 7.32 -17.59 1.38
N ASP A 46 6.10 -17.26 0.95
CA ASP A 46 4.99 -18.22 0.92
C ASP A 46 5.30 -19.37 -0.05
N ILE A 47 5.80 -19.06 -1.25
CA ILE A 47 6.21 -20.08 -2.24
C ILE A 47 7.31 -20.98 -1.66
N ALA A 48 8.32 -20.41 -1.01
CA ALA A 48 9.39 -21.18 -0.39
C ALA A 48 8.88 -22.17 0.67
N GLY A 49 7.81 -21.82 1.40
CA GLY A 49 7.14 -22.71 2.34
C GLY A 49 6.41 -23.90 1.69
N HIS A 50 6.22 -23.88 0.37
CA HIS A 50 5.54 -24.92 -0.41
C HIS A 50 6.49 -25.67 -1.35
N MET A 51 7.79 -25.41 -1.29
CA MET A 51 8.80 -26.14 -2.07
C MET A 51 9.15 -27.49 -1.42
N ASP A 52 9.49 -28.47 -2.25
CA ASP A 52 10.06 -29.75 -1.81
C ASP A 52 11.53 -29.64 -1.37
N ASP A 53 12.10 -30.76 -0.91
CA ASP A 53 13.52 -30.84 -0.49
C ASP A 53 14.52 -30.51 -1.64
N ALA A 54 14.05 -30.50 -2.89
CA ALA A 54 14.83 -30.16 -4.08
C ALA A 54 14.60 -28.71 -4.56
N ASN A 55 13.91 -27.88 -3.77
CA ASN A 55 13.51 -26.50 -4.10
C ASN A 55 12.61 -26.41 -5.35
N ARG A 56 11.68 -27.35 -5.51
CA ARG A 56 10.71 -27.38 -6.60
C ARG A 56 9.30 -27.27 -6.04
N LEU A 57 8.45 -26.58 -6.79
CA LEU A 57 7.01 -26.66 -6.60
C LEU A 57 6.51 -27.96 -7.24
N ASP A 58 5.99 -28.87 -6.42
CA ASP A 58 5.40 -30.15 -6.85
C ASP A 58 3.92 -30.02 -7.24
N SER A 59 3.40 -28.79 -7.34
CA SER A 59 2.01 -28.50 -7.69
C SER A 59 1.90 -27.49 -8.82
N SER A 60 0.77 -27.49 -9.51
CA SER A 60 0.48 -26.46 -10.51
C SER A 60 0.22 -25.11 -9.83
N LEU A 61 0.42 -24.02 -10.57
CA LEU A 61 0.13 -22.68 -10.06
C LEU A 61 -1.36 -22.54 -9.72
N GLU A 62 -2.25 -23.18 -10.47
CA GLU A 62 -3.68 -23.20 -10.21
C GLU A 62 -4.03 -23.96 -8.93
N ASP A 63 -3.34 -25.07 -8.63
CA ASP A 63 -3.52 -25.81 -7.37
C ASP A 63 -3.07 -24.97 -6.18
N TYR A 64 -1.94 -24.28 -6.32
CA TYR A 64 -1.39 -23.39 -5.31
C TYR A 64 -2.29 -22.17 -5.04
N LEU A 65 -2.77 -21.51 -6.10
CA LEU A 65 -3.68 -20.36 -6.01
C LEU A 65 -5.11 -20.78 -5.59
N GLY A 66 -5.46 -22.06 -5.74
CA GLY A 66 -6.80 -22.60 -5.47
C GLY A 66 -7.83 -22.26 -6.55
N GLY A 67 -7.39 -22.12 -7.81
CA GLY A 67 -8.24 -21.82 -8.96
C GLY A 67 -7.45 -21.33 -10.18
N PRO A 68 -8.13 -21.07 -11.32
CA PRO A 68 -7.47 -20.62 -12.54
C PRO A 68 -6.77 -19.27 -12.36
N VAL A 69 -5.65 -19.08 -13.05
CA VAL A 69 -4.87 -17.83 -13.04
C VAL A 69 -5.66 -16.70 -13.70
N ASN A 70 -6.30 -15.88 -12.87
CA ASN A 70 -7.05 -14.70 -13.30
C ASN A 70 -7.05 -13.64 -12.18
N ARG A 71 -7.51 -12.44 -12.51
CA ARG A 71 -7.55 -11.30 -11.58
C ARG A 71 -8.25 -11.63 -10.25
N LYS A 72 -9.37 -12.35 -10.28
CA LYS A 72 -10.14 -12.68 -9.05
C LYS A 72 -9.34 -13.61 -8.14
N THR A 73 -8.74 -14.66 -8.70
CA THR A 73 -7.94 -15.62 -7.93
C THR A 73 -6.68 -14.95 -7.36
N LEU A 74 -6.00 -14.13 -8.16
CA LEU A 74 -4.81 -13.40 -7.74
C LEU A 74 -5.10 -12.39 -6.62
N LEU A 75 -6.23 -11.66 -6.70
CA LEU A 75 -6.65 -10.77 -5.62
C LEU A 75 -6.94 -11.54 -4.33
N LYS A 76 -7.69 -12.64 -4.43
CA LYS A 76 -7.97 -13.50 -3.26
C LYS A 76 -6.69 -14.10 -2.65
N TYR A 77 -5.70 -14.42 -3.47
CA TYR A 77 -4.39 -14.87 -3.01
C TYR A 77 -3.63 -13.73 -2.33
N ARG A 78 -3.61 -12.54 -2.91
CA ARG A 78 -3.03 -11.34 -2.31
C ARG A 78 -3.63 -11.00 -0.95
N ASP A 79 -4.93 -11.17 -0.77
CA ASP A 79 -5.63 -10.90 0.50
C ASP A 79 -5.16 -11.78 1.67
N ARG A 80 -4.33 -12.81 1.42
CA ARG A 80 -3.67 -13.60 2.47
C ARG A 80 -2.52 -12.85 3.13
N PHE A 81 -1.95 -11.86 2.44
CA PHE A 81 -0.88 -11.03 2.96
C PHE A 81 -1.48 -9.78 3.59
N ASP A 82 -1.10 -9.49 4.84
CA ASP A 82 -1.48 -8.27 5.57
C ASP A 82 -0.62 -7.09 5.08
N ILE A 83 -0.75 -6.77 3.79
CA ILE A 83 0.00 -5.71 3.11
C ILE A 83 -1.01 -4.67 2.64
N ASP A 84 -0.74 -3.42 3.00
CA ASP A 84 -1.60 -2.31 2.66
C ASP A 84 -1.83 -2.18 1.15
N MET A 85 -3.02 -1.72 0.80
CA MET A 85 -3.33 -1.33 -0.57
C MET A 85 -2.90 0.12 -0.79
N PRO A 86 -2.46 0.47 -2.00
CA PRO A 86 -2.22 1.87 -2.31
C PRO A 86 -3.57 2.57 -2.22
N ARG A 87 -3.65 3.60 -1.39
CA ARG A 87 -4.86 4.42 -1.30
C ARG A 87 -5.07 5.11 -2.64
N ILE A 88 -6.28 4.99 -3.17
CA ILE A 88 -6.66 5.68 -4.41
C ILE A 88 -7.04 7.11 -4.01
N TYR A 89 -6.10 8.03 -4.17
CA TYR A 89 -6.34 9.46 -3.98
C TYR A 89 -6.94 10.03 -5.28
N GLY A 90 -8.09 10.71 -5.21
CA GLY A 90 -8.71 11.30 -6.41
C GLY A 90 -10.22 11.53 -6.39
N GLY A 91 -10.81 11.87 -5.24
CA GLY A 91 -12.20 12.32 -5.15
C GLY A 91 -12.37 13.84 -5.20
N TRP A 92 -13.61 14.32 -5.09
CA TRP A 92 -13.92 15.73 -4.76
C TRP A 92 -13.62 16.06 -3.28
N THR A 93 -12.78 15.26 -2.62
CA THR A 93 -12.48 15.38 -1.20
C THR A 93 -11.24 16.25 -1.00
N THR A 94 -11.33 17.13 0.00
CA THR A 94 -10.24 18.01 0.42
C THR A 94 -9.29 17.18 1.27
N CYS A 95 -8.07 16.92 0.81
CA CYS A 95 -7.07 16.27 1.65
C CYS A 95 -6.47 17.29 2.63
N ILE A 96 -6.24 16.89 3.87
CA ILE A 96 -5.59 17.69 4.91
C ILE A 96 -4.29 17.00 5.29
N HIS A 97 -3.18 17.73 5.20
CA HIS A 97 -1.87 17.27 5.67
C HIS A 97 -1.46 18.09 6.89
N VAL A 98 -1.18 17.41 7.99
CA VAL A 98 -0.82 18.00 9.28
C VAL A 98 0.59 17.56 9.61
N GLU A 99 1.50 18.53 9.63
CA GLU A 99 2.88 18.35 10.10
C GLU A 99 2.95 18.92 11.53
N THR A 100 3.39 18.11 12.48
CA THR A 100 3.57 18.52 13.89
C THR A 100 5.05 18.79 14.19
N SER A 101 5.33 19.68 15.15
CA SER A 101 6.73 20.01 15.50
C SER A 101 7.51 18.90 16.19
N ASP A 102 6.81 17.90 16.72
CA ASP A 102 7.32 16.65 17.28
C ASP A 102 7.50 15.54 16.23
N GLY A 103 7.31 15.84 14.95
CA GLY A 103 7.71 14.99 13.82
C GLY A 103 6.63 14.02 13.34
N TYR A 104 5.37 14.20 13.74
CA TYR A 104 4.26 13.45 13.15
C TYR A 104 3.83 14.08 11.84
N ASP A 105 3.60 13.19 10.86
CA ASP A 105 3.04 13.51 9.56
C ASP A 105 1.71 12.76 9.42
N ILE A 106 0.60 13.51 9.37
CA ILE A 106 -0.75 12.98 9.35
C ILE A 106 -1.45 13.46 8.07
N VAL A 107 -1.88 12.52 7.24
CA VAL A 107 -2.66 12.80 6.03
C VAL A 107 -4.08 12.26 6.20
N LEU A 108 -5.06 13.15 6.04
CA LEU A 108 -6.49 12.87 6.08
C LEU A 108 -7.08 13.10 4.68
N ASP A 109 -7.80 12.12 4.15
CA ASP A 109 -8.64 12.21 2.95
C ASP A 109 -10.08 11.84 3.32
#